data_AF-A0A5N9AEG2-F1
#
_entry.id   AF-A0A5N9AEG2-F1
#
_cell.length_a   1.000
_cell.length_b   1.000
_cell.length_c   1.000
_cell.angle_alpha   90.00
_cell.angle_beta   90.00
_cell.angle_gamma   90.00
#
_symmetry.space_group_name_H-M   'P 1'
#
loop_
_entity.id
_entity.type
_entity.pdbx_description
1 polymer ?
#
loop_
_entity_poly.entity_id
_entity_poly.type
_entity_poly.pdbx_seq_one_letter_code
_entity_poly.pdbx_strand_id
1 'polypeptide(L)'
;MSDDLVKALLESLTPEQKSNLIDQLLSSNAKSDAPETQEDVAPPEPQSNISEDFKVIKQNDLDQRKTPVRGRKNQWVDTGEDRDPDFDPEKFERMGKTVRNRGRAKKIQVECHVCGKNFHINENLIYGEFTRCNRCTGR
;
A
#
# COMPACT_ATOMS: atom_id res chain seq x y z
N MET A 1 2.79 -29.01 -30.81
CA MET A 1 3.15 -30.45 -30.72
C MET A 1 2.42 -31.06 -29.52
N SER A 2 1.10 -30.99 -29.53
CA SER A 2 0.24 -31.30 -28.37
C SER A 2 -1.07 -31.92 -28.83
N ASP A 3 -1.61 -31.43 -29.94
CA ASP A 3 -2.96 -31.77 -30.38
C ASP A 3 -3.07 -33.21 -30.89
N ASP A 4 -2.00 -33.74 -31.48
CA ASP A 4 -1.98 -35.13 -31.96
C ASP A 4 -1.84 -36.14 -30.81
N LEU A 5 -1.16 -35.76 -29.72
CA LEU A 5 -1.08 -36.58 -28.50
C LEU A 5 -2.42 -36.59 -27.76
N VAL A 6 -3.12 -35.44 -27.73
CA VAL A 6 -4.45 -35.32 -27.13
C VAL A 6 -5.49 -36.15 -27.91
N LYS A 7 -5.43 -36.15 -29.24
CA LYS A 7 -6.31 -37.00 -30.08
C LYS A 7 -6.06 -38.49 -29.83
N ALA A 8 -4.80 -38.92 -29.76
CA ALA A 8 -4.46 -40.32 -29.47
C ALA A 8 -4.98 -40.78 -28.09
N LEU A 9 -4.92 -39.91 -27.08
CA LEU A 9 -5.48 -40.19 -25.75
C LEU A 9 -7.02 -40.26 -25.75
N LEU A 10 -7.68 -39.38 -26.51
CA LEU A 10 -9.13 -39.43 -26.67
C LEU A 10 -9.58 -40.66 -27.46
N GLU A 11 -8.78 -41.16 -28.41
CA GLU A 11 -9.10 -42.37 -29.16
C GLU A 11 -8.92 -43.65 -28.33
N SER A 12 -7.99 -43.66 -27.37
CA SER A 12 -7.74 -44.82 -26.50
C SER A 12 -8.77 -45.03 -25.38
N LEU A 13 -9.67 -44.09 -25.14
CA LEU A 13 -10.69 -44.17 -24.08
C LEU A 13 -11.94 -44.92 -24.55
N THR A 14 -12.55 -45.70 -23.65
CA THR A 14 -13.83 -46.37 -23.92
C THR A 14 -14.98 -45.35 -24.02
N PRO A 15 -16.08 -45.66 -24.72
CA PRO A 15 -17.21 -44.72 -24.85
C PRO A 15 -17.79 -44.29 -23.50
N GLU A 16 -17.80 -45.18 -22.51
CA GLU A 16 -18.27 -44.89 -21.14
C GLU A 16 -17.34 -43.93 -20.39
N GLN A 17 -16.03 -44.02 -20.63
CA GLN A 17 -15.07 -43.08 -20.03
C GLN A 17 -15.19 -41.69 -20.64
N LYS A 18 -15.52 -41.60 -21.93
CA LYS A 18 -15.75 -40.33 -22.61
C LYS A 18 -16.97 -39.60 -22.07
N SER A 19 -18.09 -40.30 -21.85
CA SER A 19 -19.29 -39.69 -21.27
C SER A 19 -19.04 -39.18 -19.85
N ASN A 20 -18.38 -39.97 -19.01
CA ASN A 20 -18.04 -39.55 -17.64
C ASN A 20 -17.14 -38.31 -17.61
N LEU A 21 -16.20 -38.20 -18.55
CA LEU A 21 -15.31 -37.04 -18.66
C LEU A 21 -16.08 -35.79 -19.11
N ILE A 22 -17.00 -35.93 -20.08
CA ILE A 22 -17.88 -34.84 -20.51
C ILE A 22 -18.77 -34.36 -19.36
N ASP A 23 -19.38 -35.29 -18.61
CA ASP A 23 -20.23 -34.96 -17.47
C ASP A 23 -19.44 -34.25 -16.37
N GLN A 24 -18.20 -34.66 -16.10
CA GLN A 24 -17.32 -33.99 -15.16
C GLN A 24 -16.93 -32.58 -15.60
N LEU A 25 -16.66 -32.36 -16.89
CA LEU A 25 -16.31 -31.04 -17.43
C LEU A 25 -17.51 -30.07 -17.46
N LEU A 26 -18.70 -30.58 -17.79
CA LEU A 26 -19.93 -29.78 -17.73
C LEU A 26 -20.27 -29.42 -16.27
N SER A 27 -20.04 -30.35 -15.34
CA SER A 27 -20.26 -30.12 -13.91
C SER A 27 -19.22 -29.21 -13.26
N SER A 28 -17.95 -29.25 -13.70
CA SER A 28 -16.89 -28.39 -13.17
C SER A 28 -17.01 -26.96 -13.69
N ASN A 29 -17.46 -26.74 -14.93
CA ASN A 29 -17.77 -25.39 -15.43
C ASN A 29 -18.99 -24.76 -14.76
N ALA A 30 -19.90 -25.56 -14.19
CA ALA A 30 -21.01 -25.07 -13.36
C ALA A 30 -20.62 -24.83 -11.89
N LYS A 31 -19.42 -25.29 -11.47
CA LYS A 31 -18.85 -25.09 -10.14
C LYS A 31 -17.54 -24.32 -10.25
N SER A 32 -17.60 -23.12 -10.81
CA SER A 32 -16.61 -22.10 -10.48
C SER A 32 -16.86 -21.63 -9.05
N ASP A 33 -15.92 -21.95 -8.18
CA ASP A 33 -15.79 -21.46 -6.82
C ASP A 33 -15.92 -19.93 -6.75
N ALA A 34 -17.10 -19.46 -6.33
CA ALA A 34 -17.26 -18.19 -5.65
C ALA A 34 -17.40 -18.51 -4.15
N PRO A 35 -16.70 -17.82 -3.24
CA PRO A 35 -16.91 -18.03 -1.82
C PRO A 35 -18.37 -17.75 -1.48
N GLU A 36 -18.96 -18.64 -0.67
CA GLU A 36 -20.30 -18.51 -0.09
C GLU A 36 -20.47 -17.09 0.47
N THR A 37 -21.25 -16.30 -0.26
CA THR A 37 -21.67 -14.99 0.18
C THR A 37 -22.76 -15.26 1.21
N GLN A 38 -22.52 -14.77 2.42
CA GLN A 38 -23.50 -14.69 3.50
C GLN A 38 -24.83 -14.18 2.92
N GLU A 39 -25.92 -14.78 3.38
CA GLU A 39 -27.30 -14.41 3.07
C GLU A 39 -27.44 -12.90 2.82
N ASP A 40 -27.90 -12.54 1.63
CA ASP A 40 -28.27 -11.17 1.22
C ASP A 40 -29.36 -10.63 2.15
N VAL A 41 -28.97 -10.07 3.29
CA VAL A 41 -29.72 -8.99 3.91
C VAL A 41 -29.40 -7.76 3.06
N ALA A 42 -30.34 -7.43 2.17
CA ALA A 42 -30.30 -6.22 1.37
C ALA A 42 -29.85 -5.03 2.25
N PRO A 43 -28.86 -4.22 1.82
CA PRO A 43 -28.51 -3.02 2.54
C PRO A 43 -29.76 -2.12 2.62
N PRO A 44 -30.11 -1.58 3.80
CA PRO A 44 -31.23 -0.64 3.89
C PRO A 44 -30.95 0.51 2.93
N GLU A 45 -31.91 0.83 2.08
CA GLU A 45 -31.82 1.96 1.17
C GLU A 45 -31.36 3.21 1.94
N PRO A 46 -30.44 4.02 1.40
CA PRO A 46 -29.99 5.23 2.07
C PRO A 46 -31.19 6.16 2.23
N GLN A 47 -31.76 6.23 3.43
CA GLN A 47 -32.79 7.19 3.78
C GLN A 47 -32.19 8.58 3.57
N SER A 48 -32.63 9.27 2.53
CA SER A 48 -32.19 10.63 2.24
C SER A 48 -32.67 11.55 3.36
N ASN A 49 -31.75 12.10 4.15
CA ASN A 49 -32.02 13.10 5.19
C ASN A 49 -32.46 14.48 4.64
N ILE A 50 -32.91 14.52 3.39
CA ILE A 50 -33.23 15.73 2.64
C ILE A 50 -34.75 15.73 2.45
N SER A 51 -35.40 16.74 3.02
CA SER A 51 -36.83 17.00 2.80
C SER A 51 -37.08 17.48 1.37
N GLU A 52 -38.33 17.38 0.89
CA GLU A 52 -38.77 17.90 -0.42
C GLU A 52 -38.47 19.42 -0.60
N ASP A 53 -38.27 20.14 0.51
CA ASP A 53 -37.85 21.54 0.58
C ASP A 53 -36.33 21.76 0.43
N PHE A 54 -35.54 20.73 0.09
CA PHE A 54 -34.07 20.71 0.12
C PHE A 54 -33.45 21.10 1.48
N LYS A 55 -34.24 21.05 2.56
CA LYS A 55 -33.73 21.29 3.92
C LYS A 55 -33.21 19.99 4.49
N VAL A 56 -31.98 20.02 5.00
CA VAL A 56 -31.35 18.89 5.70
C VAL A 56 -31.94 18.78 7.10
N ILE A 57 -32.69 17.70 7.37
CA ILE A 57 -33.21 17.41 8.70
C ILE A 57 -32.08 16.75 9.49
N LYS A 58 -31.50 17.49 10.44
CA LYS A 58 -30.54 16.94 11.38
C LYS A 58 -31.31 16.15 12.43
N GLN A 59 -31.36 14.83 12.30
CA GLN A 59 -31.78 13.96 13.40
C GLN A 59 -30.78 14.16 14.55
N ASN A 60 -31.26 14.64 15.70
CA ASN A 60 -30.45 14.92 16.89
C ASN A 60 -30.13 13.61 17.64
N ASP A 61 -29.55 12.64 16.94
CA ASP A 61 -29.00 11.44 17.58
C ASP A 61 -27.66 11.80 18.24
N LEU A 62 -27.76 12.45 19.40
CA LEU A 62 -26.64 12.85 20.25
C LEU A 62 -25.87 11.65 20.84
N ASP A 63 -26.35 10.43 20.63
CA ASP A 63 -25.79 9.21 21.20
C ASP A 63 -24.72 8.53 20.33
N GLN A 64 -24.57 8.92 19.06
CA GLN A 64 -23.42 8.50 18.25
C GLN A 64 -22.21 9.40 18.54
N ARG A 65 -21.62 9.24 19.72
CA ARG A 65 -20.34 9.87 20.06
C ARG A 65 -19.30 9.48 19.01
N LYS A 66 -18.56 10.47 18.51
CA LYS A 66 -17.44 10.27 17.58
C LYS A 66 -16.45 9.28 18.21
N THR A 67 -16.46 8.03 17.75
CA THR A 67 -15.48 7.03 18.19
C THR A 67 -14.10 7.44 17.66
N PRO A 68 -13.08 7.56 18.51
CA PRO A 68 -11.75 7.90 18.04
C PRO A 68 -11.23 6.78 17.14
N VAL A 69 -10.88 7.13 15.89
CA VAL A 69 -10.26 6.20 14.96
C VAL A 69 -8.87 5.86 15.50
N ARG A 70 -8.69 4.64 16.00
CA ARG A 70 -7.37 4.12 16.36
C ARG A 70 -6.71 3.57 15.11
N GLY A 71 -5.49 4.03 14.82
CA GLY A 71 -4.67 3.43 13.79
C GLY A 71 -4.51 1.93 14.08
N ARG A 72 -4.89 1.08 13.11
CA ARG A 72 -4.62 -0.36 13.19
C ARG A 72 -3.12 -0.57 13.07
N LYS A 73 -2.61 -1.66 13.65
CA LYS A 73 -1.22 -2.07 13.44
C LYS A 73 -0.99 -2.30 11.94
N ASN A 74 0.19 -1.95 11.46
CA ASN A 74 0.55 -2.21 10.07
C ASN A 74 0.49 -3.73 9.82
N GLN A 75 -0.28 -4.14 8.82
CA GLN A 75 -0.41 -5.54 8.39
C GLN A 75 0.43 -5.84 7.15
N TRP A 76 1.07 -4.83 6.57
CA TRP A 76 1.89 -5.01 5.39
C TRP A 76 3.15 -5.80 5.73
N VAL A 77 3.38 -6.88 4.98
CA VAL A 77 4.58 -7.72 5.03
C VAL A 77 5.13 -7.73 3.61
N ASP A 78 6.40 -7.40 3.47
CA ASP A 78 7.11 -7.47 2.18
C ASP A 78 7.27 -8.94 1.78
N THR A 79 6.52 -9.37 0.77
CA THR A 79 6.60 -10.71 0.19
C THR A 79 7.81 -10.87 -0.74
N GLY A 80 8.54 -9.79 -1.02
CA GLY A 80 9.74 -9.82 -1.86
C GLY A 80 9.46 -10.15 -3.32
N GLU A 81 8.26 -9.83 -3.82
CA GLU A 81 7.87 -10.03 -5.23
C GLU A 81 8.82 -9.31 -6.20
N ASP A 82 9.34 -8.15 -5.78
CA ASP A 82 10.31 -7.35 -6.55
C ASP A 82 11.79 -7.65 -6.18
N ARG A 83 12.10 -8.83 -5.63
CA ARG A 83 13.51 -9.21 -5.39
C ARG A 83 14.15 -9.72 -6.66
N ASP A 84 15.29 -9.15 -7.01
CA ASP A 84 16.12 -9.63 -8.11
C ASP A 84 16.52 -11.11 -7.86
N PRO A 85 16.21 -12.04 -8.79
CA PRO A 85 16.52 -13.46 -8.61
C PRO A 85 18.03 -13.74 -8.61
N ASP A 86 18.82 -12.84 -9.19
CA ASP A 86 20.28 -12.91 -9.28
C ASP A 86 20.99 -12.14 -8.15
N PHE A 87 20.25 -11.66 -7.14
CA PHE A 87 20.85 -10.96 -6.01
C PHE A 87 21.63 -11.93 -5.12
N ASP A 88 22.95 -11.91 -5.27
CA ASP A 88 23.89 -12.62 -4.39
C ASP A 88 24.36 -11.70 -3.24
N PRO A 89 23.95 -11.97 -1.99
CA PRO A 89 24.32 -11.14 -0.84
C PRO A 89 25.85 -11.07 -0.62
N GLU A 90 26.58 -12.16 -0.86
CA GLU A 90 28.03 -12.21 -0.65
C GLU A 90 28.76 -11.31 -1.65
N LYS A 91 28.28 -11.28 -2.90
CA LYS A 91 28.79 -10.38 -3.93
C LYS A 91 28.52 -8.92 -3.58
N PHE A 92 27.33 -8.60 -3.06
CA PHE A 92 26.98 -7.23 -2.66
C PHE A 92 27.87 -6.73 -1.51
N GLU A 93 28.12 -7.57 -0.49
CA GLU A 93 29.01 -7.22 0.61
C GLU A 93 30.46 -7.02 0.13
N ARG A 94 30.93 -7.88 -0.80
CA ARG A 94 32.27 -7.76 -1.41
C ARG A 94 32.42 -6.50 -2.28
N MET A 95 31.37 -6.11 -3.01
CA MET A 95 31.34 -4.89 -3.81
C MET A 95 31.36 -3.63 -2.93
N GLY A 96 30.95 -3.76 -1.67
CA GLY A 96 30.94 -2.67 -0.70
C GLY A 96 29.90 -1.60 -1.02
N LYS A 97 29.61 -0.75 -0.03
CA LYS A 97 28.73 0.40 -0.25
C LYS A 97 29.42 1.38 -1.17
N THR A 98 28.81 1.68 -2.32
CA THR A 98 29.31 2.72 -3.23
C THR A 98 29.54 4.00 -2.44
N VAL A 99 30.76 4.54 -2.51
CA VAL A 99 31.08 5.79 -1.82
C VAL A 99 30.18 6.88 -2.36
N ARG A 100 29.65 7.71 -1.46
CA ARG A 100 28.79 8.81 -1.85
C ARG A 100 29.63 9.82 -2.65
N ASN A 101 29.29 10.02 -3.94
CA ASN A 101 29.98 11.00 -4.80
C ASN A 101 29.88 12.44 -4.28
N ARG A 102 28.78 12.79 -3.60
CA ARG A 102 28.64 14.13 -2.98
C ARG A 102 29.43 14.20 -1.67
N GLY A 103 30.24 15.24 -1.53
CA GLY A 103 30.94 15.56 -0.29
C GLY A 103 29.99 15.78 0.89
N ARG A 104 30.56 15.79 2.11
CA ARG A 104 29.79 16.14 3.31
C ARG A 104 29.31 17.58 3.21
N ALA A 105 28.12 17.86 3.75
CA ALA A 105 27.59 19.22 3.79
C ALA A 105 28.53 20.12 4.60
N LYS A 106 28.97 21.22 3.99
CA LYS A 106 29.79 22.22 4.68
C LYS A 106 28.89 23.00 5.64
N LYS A 107 29.26 22.99 6.92
CA LYS A 107 28.58 23.73 7.98
C LYS A 107 29.54 24.70 8.61
N ILE A 108 29.11 25.95 8.76
CA ILE A 108 29.85 27.00 9.47
C ILE A 108 29.21 27.19 10.84
N GLN A 109 30.05 27.40 11.84
CA GLN A 109 29.63 27.81 13.17
C GLN A 109 29.32 29.31 13.15
N VAL A 110 28.09 29.66 13.50
CA VAL A 110 27.58 31.04 13.50
C VAL A 110 26.99 31.35 14.88
N GLU A 111 27.15 32.61 15.31
CA GLU A 111 26.61 33.11 16.56
C GLU A 111 25.24 33.78 16.35
N CYS A 112 24.30 33.53 17.27
CA CYS A 112 23.02 34.23 17.29
C CYS A 112 23.22 35.69 17.72
N HIS A 113 22.83 36.65 16.88
CA HIS A 113 22.88 38.07 17.23
C HIS A 113 22.05 38.44 18.48
N VAL A 114 20.97 37.71 18.77
CA VAL A 114 20.05 38.06 19.87
C VAL A 114 20.44 37.41 21.20
N CYS A 115 21.00 36.20 21.18
CA CYS A 115 21.25 35.43 22.41
C CYS A 115 22.68 34.90 22.56
N GLY A 116 23.59 35.23 21.64
CA GLY A 116 25.00 34.84 21.67
C GLY A 116 25.26 33.34 21.57
N LYS A 117 24.24 32.53 21.26
CA LYS A 117 24.40 31.07 21.16
C LYS A 117 25.01 30.69 19.82
N ASN A 118 26.03 29.83 19.88
CA ASN A 118 26.66 29.25 18.70
C ASN A 118 25.87 28.06 18.17
N PHE A 119 25.67 28.01 16.86
CA PHE A 119 25.03 26.88 16.17
C PHE A 119 25.63 26.69 14.77
N HIS A 120 25.32 25.56 14.13
CA HIS A 120 25.88 25.21 12.82
C HIS A 120 24.83 25.39 11.72
N ILE A 121 25.13 26.17 10.68
CA ILE A 121 24.29 26.37 9.49
C ILE A 121 25.08 26.05 8.22
N ASN A 122 24.38 25.62 7.17
CA ASN A 122 24.99 25.44 5.85
C ASN A 122 25.42 26.80 5.29
N GLU A 123 26.59 26.87 4.64
CA GLU A 123 27.15 28.12 4.10
C GLU A 123 26.15 28.89 3.23
N ASN A 124 25.40 28.17 2.40
CA ASN A 124 24.42 28.74 1.47
C ASN A 124 23.17 29.34 2.15
N LEU A 125 22.92 29.03 3.42
CA LEU A 125 21.73 29.49 4.16
C LEU A 125 22.04 30.72 5.04
N ILE A 126 23.28 31.17 5.07
CA ILE A 126 23.69 32.38 5.80
C ILE A 126 23.36 33.57 4.90
N TYR A 127 22.21 34.18 5.13
CA TYR A 127 21.77 35.38 4.42
C TYR A 127 21.79 36.59 5.36
N GLY A 128 22.52 37.63 4.97
CA GLY A 128 22.64 38.88 5.74
C GLY A 128 23.70 38.85 6.83
N GLU A 129 23.80 39.95 7.57
CA GLU A 129 24.82 40.18 8.61
C GLU A 129 24.41 39.60 9.98
N PHE A 130 23.11 39.47 10.25
CA PHE A 130 22.58 39.08 11.56
C PHE A 130 21.85 37.74 11.50
N THR A 131 22.52 36.68 11.94
CA THR A 131 21.90 35.36 12.03
C THR A 131 21.19 35.20 13.38
N ARG A 132 19.98 34.64 13.37
CA ARG A 132 19.17 34.40 14.57
C ARG A 132 18.93 32.90 14.73
N CYS A 133 19.00 32.38 15.94
CA CYS A 133 18.68 30.99 16.20
C CYS A 133 17.17 30.74 16.15
N ASN A 134 16.76 29.49 15.97
CA ASN A 134 15.34 29.07 15.91
C ASN A 134 14.50 29.49 17.13
N ARG A 135 15.15 29.76 18.28
CA ARG A 135 14.46 30.27 19.49
C ARG A 135 14.22 31.78 19.47
N CYS A 136 14.99 32.53 18.67
CA CYS A 136 14.92 33.98 18.56
C CYS A 136 14.17 34.44 17.31
N THR A 137 14.01 33.58 16.29
CA THR A 137 13.25 33.88 15.08
C THR A 137 11.73 33.74 15.24
N GLY A 138 11.25 33.08 16.30
CA GLY A 138 9.83 32.79 16.50
C GLY A 138 9.32 33.12 17.90
N ARG A 139 8.68 34.27 18.02
CA ARG A 139 7.45 34.47 18.79
C ARG A 139 6.37 34.94 17.82
#